data_AF-A0A955PNE0-F1
#
_entry.id   AF-A0A955PNE0-F1
#
_cell.length_a   1.000
_cell.length_b   1.000
_cell.length_c   1.000
_cell.angle_alpha   90.00
_cell.angle_beta   90.00
_cell.angle_gamma   90.00
#
_symmetry.space_group_name_H-M   'P 1'
#
loop_
_entity.id
_entity.type
_entity.pdbx_description
1 polymer ?
#
loop_
_entity_poly.entity_id
_entity_poly.type
_entity_poly.pdbx_seq_one_letter_code
_entity_poly.pdbx_strand_id
1 'polypeptide(L)'
;TVTPTPSPVPVPASPPEPLEAALDNLALTFLKDISDHPDSGVANRYKRLGISVRQGQKLKARMVAEGLIEDRLETTEKGTKRVVRPTRLADQAVGVEPEA
;
A
#
# COMPACT_ATOMS: atom_id res chain seq x y z
N THR A 1 -43.78 -0.70 -9.22
CA THR A 1 -42.83 -1.80 -9.02
C THR A 1 -41.44 -1.21 -9.02
N VAL A 2 -40.70 -1.46 -7.95
CA VAL A 2 -39.40 -0.85 -7.63
C VAL A 2 -38.25 -1.56 -8.34
N THR A 3 -37.33 -0.72 -8.86
CA THR A 3 -35.91 -0.95 -9.16
C THR A 3 -35.52 -1.86 -10.35
N PRO A 4 -34.98 -1.31 -11.46
CA PRO A 4 -34.02 -2.06 -12.26
C PRO A 4 -32.66 -2.07 -11.54
N THR A 5 -32.17 -3.28 -11.26
CA THR A 5 -30.79 -3.56 -10.86
C THR A 5 -29.79 -2.92 -11.83
N PRO A 6 -28.84 -2.08 -11.39
CA PRO A 6 -27.65 -1.84 -12.18
C PRO A 6 -26.73 -3.05 -12.00
N SER A 7 -26.56 -3.84 -13.06
CA SER A 7 -25.45 -4.78 -13.17
C SER A 7 -24.13 -3.98 -13.13
N PRO A 8 -23.11 -4.40 -12.37
CA PRO A 8 -21.80 -3.76 -12.43
C PRO A 8 -21.21 -4.00 -13.83
N VAL A 9 -21.03 -2.92 -14.57
CA VAL A 9 -20.30 -2.94 -15.85
C VAL A 9 -18.86 -3.37 -15.53
N PRO A 10 -18.29 -4.39 -16.20
CA PRO A 10 -16.86 -4.65 -16.11
C PRO A 10 -16.17 -3.55 -16.91
N VAL A 11 -15.56 -2.58 -16.24
CA VAL A 11 -14.79 -1.53 -16.90
C VAL A 11 -13.49 -2.16 -17.41
N PRO A 12 -13.26 -2.27 -18.73
CA PRO A 12 -11.99 -2.74 -19.26
C PRO A 12 -11.03 -1.55 -19.37
N ALA A 13 -9.87 -1.67 -18.72
CA ALA A 13 -8.62 -0.97 -19.04
C ALA A 13 -8.75 0.50 -19.54
N SER A 14 -9.20 1.41 -18.66
CA SER A 14 -8.87 2.83 -18.80
C SER A 14 -7.38 3.01 -18.45
N PRO A 15 -6.64 3.93 -19.12
CA PRO A 15 -5.32 4.32 -18.63
C PRO A 15 -5.46 4.77 -17.17
N PRO A 16 -4.52 4.41 -16.28
CA PRO A 16 -4.63 4.77 -14.87
C PRO A 16 -4.89 6.26 -14.79
N GLU A 17 -5.97 6.66 -14.14
CA GLU A 17 -6.21 8.08 -13.89
C GLU A 17 -4.93 8.67 -13.30
N PRO A 18 -4.56 9.92 -13.59
CA PRO A 18 -3.28 10.50 -13.13
C PRO A 18 -3.10 10.39 -11.60
N LEU A 19 -4.21 10.24 -10.86
CA LEU A 19 -4.20 9.93 -9.44
C LEU A 19 -3.73 8.50 -9.11
N GLU A 20 -4.13 7.49 -9.88
CA GLU A 20 -3.70 6.10 -9.70
C GLU A 20 -2.19 5.96 -9.96
N ALA A 21 -1.69 6.52 -11.07
CA ALA A 21 -0.26 6.51 -11.37
C ALA A 21 0.57 7.25 -10.29
N ALA A 22 0.04 8.33 -9.71
CA ALA A 22 0.68 9.00 -8.58
C ALA A 22 0.66 8.15 -7.31
N LEU A 23 -0.43 7.40 -7.05
CA LEU A 23 -0.51 6.44 -5.96
C LEU A 23 0.46 5.27 -6.14
N ASP A 24 0.72 4.84 -7.38
CA ASP A 24 1.63 3.73 -7.66
C ASP A 24 3.09 4.15 -7.42
N ASN A 25 3.48 5.34 -7.86
CA ASN A 25 4.79 5.93 -7.51
C ASN A 25 4.95 6.09 -5.99
N LEU A 26 3.88 6.50 -5.31
CA LEU A 26 3.87 6.64 -3.87
C LEU A 26 3.95 5.29 -3.16
N ALA A 27 3.34 4.24 -3.71
CA ALA A 27 3.42 2.87 -3.20
C ALA A 27 4.85 2.33 -3.29
N LEU A 28 5.54 2.54 -4.41
CA LEU A 28 6.95 2.18 -4.56
C LEU A 28 7.84 2.91 -3.55
N THR A 29 7.61 4.21 -3.38
CA THR A 29 8.35 5.02 -2.40
C THR A 29 8.04 4.55 -0.97
N PHE A 30 6.80 4.13 -0.69
CA PHE A 30 6.40 3.55 0.59
C PHE A 30 7.09 2.22 0.87
N LEU A 31 7.18 1.32 -0.12
CA LEU A 31 7.90 0.04 -0.01
C LEU A 31 9.39 0.28 0.27
N LYS A 32 10.00 1.20 -0.47
CA LYS A 32 11.40 1.59 -0.25
C LYS A 32 11.63 2.15 1.15
N ASP A 33 10.77 3.05 1.64
CA ASP A 33 10.88 3.56 3.01
C ASP A 33 10.76 2.41 4.03
N ILE A 34 9.94 1.37 3.80
CA ILE A 34 9.85 0.22 4.72
C ILE A 34 11.19 -0.51 4.78
N SER A 35 11.83 -0.75 3.64
CA SER A 35 13.13 -1.39 3.58
C SER A 35 14.23 -0.54 4.25
N ASP A 36 14.23 0.77 4.02
CA ASP A 36 15.21 1.70 4.61
C ASP A 36 14.96 1.96 6.11
N HIS A 37 13.71 1.86 6.55
CA HIS A 37 13.27 2.19 7.91
C HIS A 37 12.25 1.17 8.45
N PRO A 38 12.65 -0.09 8.69
CA PRO A 38 11.75 -1.18 9.06
C PRO A 38 11.10 -0.97 10.44
N ASP A 39 11.81 -0.36 11.37
CA ASP A 39 11.33 -0.08 12.74
C ASP A 39 10.46 1.16 12.86
N SER A 40 10.36 1.93 11.77
CA SER A 40 9.71 3.24 11.83
C SER A 40 8.20 3.12 11.75
N GLY A 41 7.54 3.77 12.70
CA GLY A 41 6.09 3.83 12.75
C GLY A 41 5.49 4.50 11.51
N VAL A 42 4.27 4.08 11.19
CA VAL A 42 3.50 4.54 10.03
C VAL A 42 3.37 6.07 9.95
N ALA A 43 3.24 6.74 11.10
CA ALA A 43 3.14 8.20 11.15
C ALA A 43 4.43 8.92 10.71
N ASN A 44 5.60 8.40 11.10
CA ASN A 44 6.90 8.96 10.67
C ASN A 44 7.15 8.70 9.19
N ARG A 45 6.72 7.53 8.70
CA ARG A 45 6.76 7.17 7.28
C ARG A 45 5.92 8.14 6.42
N TYR A 46 4.70 8.45 6.85
CA TYR A 46 3.87 9.45 6.14
C TYR A 46 4.52 10.83 6.08
N LYS A 47 5.19 11.26 7.16
CA LYS A 47 5.95 12.53 7.19
C LYS A 47 7.10 12.52 6.17
N ARG A 48 7.87 11.44 6.10
CA ARG A 48 8.98 11.31 5.12
C ARG A 48 8.51 11.30 3.69
N LEU A 49 7.38 10.65 3.43
CA LEU A 49 6.74 10.61 2.11
C LEU A 49 6.00 11.91 1.76
N GLY A 50 5.92 12.88 2.68
CA GLY A 50 5.24 14.16 2.45
C GLY A 50 3.73 14.03 2.28
N ILE A 51 3.12 12.95 2.78
CA ILE A 51 1.69 12.68 2.60
C ILE A 51 0.88 12.93 3.86
N SER A 52 -0.37 13.34 3.67
CA SER A 52 -1.32 13.45 4.77
C SER A 52 -1.62 12.08 5.36
N VAL A 53 -2.00 12.07 6.64
CA VAL A 53 -2.38 10.84 7.35
C VAL A 53 -3.52 10.12 6.62
N ARG A 54 -4.50 10.85 6.09
CA ARG A 54 -5.62 10.27 5.35
C ARG A 54 -5.18 9.61 4.04
N GLN A 55 -4.29 10.26 3.28
CA GLN A 55 -3.71 9.68 2.05
C GLN A 55 -2.86 8.46 2.37
N GLY A 56 -2.02 8.55 3.41
CA GLY A 56 -1.22 7.41 3.86
C GLY A 56 -2.07 6.22 4.28
N GLN A 57 -3.16 6.45 5.02
CA GLN A 57 -4.10 5.38 5.40
C GLN A 57 -4.78 4.77 4.17
N LYS A 58 -5.22 5.59 3.20
CA LYS A 58 -5.82 5.09 1.95
C LYS A 58 -4.81 4.25 1.15
N LEU A 59 -3.58 4.73 1.00
CA LEU A 59 -2.49 4.03 0.33
C LEU A 59 -2.20 2.69 1.03
N LYS A 60 -2.01 2.73 2.34
CA LYS A 60 -1.74 1.52 3.15
C LYS A 60 -2.88 0.51 3.02
N ALA A 61 -4.13 0.94 3.11
CA ALA A 61 -5.29 0.05 2.98
C ALA A 61 -5.33 -0.61 1.60
N ARG A 62 -5.04 0.14 0.52
CA ARG A 62 -4.91 -0.40 -0.84
C ARG A 62 -3.79 -1.44 -0.93
N MET A 63 -2.58 -1.10 -0.45
CA MET A 63 -1.43 -2.00 -0.49
C MET A 63 -1.63 -3.28 0.34
N VAL A 64 -2.36 -3.19 1.45
CA VAL A 64 -2.76 -4.38 2.24
C VAL A 64 -3.81 -5.21 1.47
N ALA A 65 -4.80 -4.57 0.84
CA ALA A 65 -5.82 -5.25 0.06
C ALA A 65 -5.26 -5.95 -1.19
N GLU A 66 -4.25 -5.35 -1.81
CA GLU A 66 -3.49 -5.92 -2.94
C GLU A 66 -2.43 -6.95 -2.49
N GLY A 67 -2.26 -7.13 -1.17
CA GLY A 67 -1.29 -8.07 -0.62
C GLY A 67 0.17 -7.69 -0.82
N LEU A 68 0.47 -6.42 -1.12
CA LEU A 68 1.83 -5.87 -1.27
C LEU A 68 2.51 -5.69 0.09
N ILE A 69 1.76 -5.34 1.13
CA ILE A 69 2.29 -5.19 2.49
C ILE A 69 1.43 -5.95 3.49
N GLU A 70 2.09 -6.53 4.49
CA GLU A 70 1.44 -7.05 5.68
C GLU A 70 1.53 -6.02 6.80
N ASP A 71 0.37 -5.67 7.37
CA ASP A 71 0.25 -4.87 8.58
C ASP A 71 -0.09 -5.79 9.75
N ARG A 72 0.91 -6.14 10.56
CA ARG A 72 0.74 -7.06 11.69
C ARG A 72 0.88 -6.30 13.00
N LEU A 73 -0.03 -6.57 13.92
CA LEU A 73 0.14 -6.16 15.31
C LEU A 73 0.94 -7.27 16.01
N GLU A 74 2.21 -7.00 16.31
CA GLU A 74 3.04 -7.91 17.10
C GLU A 74 3.01 -7.49 18.57
N THR A 75 2.57 -8.38 19.45
CA THR A 75 2.65 -8.18 20.89
C THR A 75 4.06 -8.56 21.34
N THR A 76 4.82 -7.58 21.79
CA THR A 76 6.16 -7.75 22.39
C THR A 76 6.06 -7.63 23.91
N GLU A 77 7.10 -8.05 24.64
CA GLU A 77 7.16 -7.91 26.11
C GLU A 77 6.99 -6.46 26.59
N LYS A 78 7.27 -5.48 25.73
CA LYS A 78 7.15 -4.04 26.01
C LYS A 78 5.84 -3.41 25.53
N GLY A 79 4.92 -4.21 24.98
CA GLY A 79 3.63 -3.77 24.45
C GLY A 79 3.40 -4.16 22.99
N THR A 80 2.31 -3.67 22.40
CA THR A 80 1.93 -3.97 21.02
C THR A 80 2.60 -3.01 20.03
N LYS A 81 3.40 -3.56 19.11
CA LYS A 81 4.05 -2.84 18.01
C LYS A 81 3.34 -3.19 16.71
N ARG A 82 2.94 -2.17 15.96
CA ARG A 82 2.38 -2.35 14.62
C ARG A 82 3.52 -2.39 13.62
N VAL A 83 3.82 -3.58 13.13
CA VAL A 83 4.91 -3.87 12.21
C VAL A 83 4.34 -3.93 10.80
N VAL A 84 4.95 -3.18 9.89
CA VAL A 84 4.60 -3.22 8.45
C VAL A 84 5.77 -3.85 7.72
N ARG A 85 5.51 -4.92 6.96
CA ARG A 85 6.53 -5.59 6.15
C ARG A 85 6.07 -5.70 4.69
N PRO A 86 6.98 -5.55 3.71
CA PRO A 86 6.67 -5.90 2.33
C PRO A 86 6.47 -7.41 2.23
N THR A 87 5.55 -7.83 1.37
CA THR A 87 5.38 -9.24 0.98
C THR A 87 6.22 -9.56 -0.25
N ARG A 88 6.33 -10.85 -0.60
CA ARG A 88 6.94 -11.26 -1.88
C ARG A 88 6.26 -10.65 -3.10
N LEU A 89 4.98 -10.29 -3.02
CA LEU A 89 4.26 -9.65 -4.11
C LEU A 89 4.72 -8.20 -4.29
N ALA A 90 5.05 -7.51 -3.20
CA ALA A 90 5.67 -6.18 -3.29
C ALA A 90 7.02 -6.23 -4.01
N ASP A 91 7.86 -7.23 -3.72
CA ASP A 91 9.16 -7.36 -4.40
C ASP A 91 8.99 -7.54 -5.92
N GLN A 92 7.99 -8.32 -6.36
CA GLN A 92 7.67 -8.48 -7.78
C GLN A 92 7.05 -7.23 -8.41
N ALA A 93 6.20 -6.50 -7.67
CA ALA A 93 5.57 -5.28 -8.15
C ALA A 93 6.54 -4.10 -8.30
N VAL A 94 7.66 -4.11 -7.56
CA VAL A 94 8.72 -3.09 -7.65
C VAL A 94 9.58 -3.26 -8.91
N GLY A 95 9.41 -4.34 -9.69
CA GLY A 95 10.13 -4.51 -10.95
C GLY A 95 11.63 -4.74 -10.74
N VAL A 96 12.01 -5.38 -9.62
CA VAL A 96 13.32 -6.03 -9.56
C VAL A 96 13.16 -7.33 -10.36
N GLU A 97 13.47 -7.27 -11.66
CA GLU A 97 13.78 -8.49 -12.42
C GLU A 97 14.74 -9.31 -11.55
N PRO A 98 14.40 -10.54 -11.13
CA PRO A 98 15.39 -11.38 -10.50
C PRO A 98 16.42 -11.67 -11.58
N GLU A 99 17.57 -11.00 -11.51
CA GLU A 99 18.75 -11.37 -12.28
C GLU A 99 19.10 -12.81 -11.86
N ALA A 100 18.83 -13.76 -12.76
CA ALA A 100 19.13 -15.18 -12.63
C ALA A 100 19.80 -15.65 -13.92
#